data_AF-A0AAN6LKA3-F1
#
_entry.id   AF-A0AAN6LKA3-F1
#
_cell.length_a   1.000
_cell.length_b   1.000
_cell.length_c   1.000
_cell.angle_alpha   90.00
_cell.angle_beta   90.00
_cell.angle_gamma   90.00
#
_symmetry.space_group_name_H-M   'P 1'
#
loop_
_entity.id
_entity.type
_entity.pdbx_description
1 polymer ?
#
loop_
_entity_poly.entity_id
_entity_poly.type
_entity_poly.pdbx_seq_one_letter_code
_entity_poly.pdbx_strand_id
1 'polypeptide(L)'
;MTDRASKQLSSLQPQQPQAAWRFYPKLTARQLFTTISRGIIEARESQELIAEDIDPSDGFNSVSSLDDTGEIERVNPRVHYNSKTRRMRILIMPTQMHIPYQP
;
A
#
# COMPACT_ATOMS: atom_id res chain seq x y z
N MET A 1 24.69 6.17 43.57
CA MET A 1 24.35 4.88 42.93
C MET A 1 22.85 4.89 42.67
N THR A 2 22.46 4.65 41.41
CA THR A 2 21.12 4.26 40.89
C THR A 2 19.92 5.11 41.33
N ASP A 3 19.15 5.74 40.44
CA ASP A 3 18.46 5.06 39.35
C ASP A 3 18.08 6.07 38.25
N ARG A 4 18.51 5.77 37.02
CA ARG A 4 18.34 6.60 35.82
C ARG A 4 17.51 5.80 34.82
N ALA A 5 16.37 5.26 35.23
CA ALA A 5 15.50 4.46 34.37
C ALA A 5 14.07 5.01 34.36
N SER A 6 13.84 6.16 33.71
CA SER A 6 12.47 6.62 33.41
C SER A 6 12.34 7.35 32.07
N LYS A 7 13.24 7.10 31.13
CA LYS A 7 13.13 7.60 29.76
C LYS A 7 13.64 6.54 28.82
N GLN A 8 12.73 5.72 28.29
CA GLN A 8 12.77 5.15 26.93
C GLN A 8 11.75 4.04 26.86
N LEU A 9 10.55 4.34 26.36
CA LEU A 9 9.65 3.34 25.76
C LEU A 9 8.55 3.98 24.87
N SER A 10 8.73 5.23 24.42
CA SER A 10 7.70 5.97 23.68
C SER A 10 7.99 6.16 22.18
N SER A 11 9.01 5.51 21.61
CA SER A 11 9.45 5.76 20.23
C SER A 11 9.27 4.57 19.29
N LEU A 12 8.11 3.90 19.37
CA LEU A 12 7.64 2.97 18.33
C LEU A 12 6.31 3.45 17.75
N GLN A 13 6.23 4.73 17.41
CA GLN A 13 5.27 5.16 16.40
C GLN A 13 5.87 4.81 15.03
N PRO A 14 5.18 4.04 14.17
CA PRO A 14 5.62 3.88 12.81
C PRO A 14 5.68 5.27 12.17
N GLN A 15 6.87 5.66 11.72
CA GLN A 15 7.08 6.82 10.86
C GLN A 15 6.05 6.74 9.72
N GLN A 16 5.08 7.63 9.71
CA GLN A 16 4.14 7.76 8.60
C GLN A 16 4.95 8.27 7.39
N PRO A 17 5.07 7.51 6.29
CA PRO A 17 5.79 8.01 5.15
C PRO A 17 5.05 9.20 4.55
N GLN A 18 5.86 10.17 4.13
CA GLN A 18 5.44 11.40 3.48
C GLN A 18 4.61 11.05 2.24
N ALA A 19 3.43 11.69 2.13
CA ALA A 19 2.45 11.57 1.05
C ALA A 19 1.80 10.17 0.83
N ALA A 20 1.32 9.52 1.89
CA ALA A 20 0.43 8.38 1.73
C ALA A 20 -0.97 8.84 1.28
N TRP A 21 -1.47 8.34 0.13
CA TRP A 21 -2.86 8.54 -0.25
C TRP A 21 -3.74 7.72 0.69
N ARG A 22 -4.48 8.41 1.55
CA ARG A 22 -5.46 7.79 2.44
C ARG A 22 -6.86 7.99 1.89
N PHE A 23 -7.57 6.89 1.70
CA PHE A 23 -8.99 6.91 1.41
C PHE A 23 -9.71 5.98 2.39
N TYR A 24 -10.92 6.40 2.79
CA TYR A 24 -11.78 5.71 3.74
C TYR A 24 -12.97 5.09 2.97
N PRO A 25 -12.79 3.91 2.36
CA PRO A 25 -13.82 3.31 1.52
C PRO A 25 -15.09 2.91 2.28
N LYS A 26 -16.23 3.45 1.81
CA LYS A 26 -17.44 2.65 1.56
C LYS A 26 -17.46 2.21 0.09
N LEU A 27 -16.36 1.65 -0.40
CA LEU A 27 -16.22 1.22 -1.79
C LEU A 27 -16.52 -0.27 -1.90
N THR A 28 -17.24 -0.65 -2.96
CA THR A 28 -17.37 -2.06 -3.36
C THR A 28 -16.02 -2.64 -3.78
N ALA A 29 -15.85 -3.97 -3.77
CA ALA A 29 -14.64 -4.64 -4.27
C ALA A 29 -14.16 -4.09 -5.63
N ARG A 30 -15.08 -3.90 -6.58
CA ARG A 30 -14.77 -3.39 -7.92
C ARG A 30 -14.18 -1.98 -7.87
N GLN A 31 -14.79 -1.07 -7.10
CA GLN A 31 -14.32 0.30 -6.98
C GLN A 31 -12.97 0.36 -6.25
N LEU A 32 -12.80 -0.48 -5.22
CA LEU A 32 -11.54 -0.60 -4.49
C LEU A 32 -10.42 -1.07 -5.42
N PHE A 33 -10.64 -2.15 -6.16
CA PHE A 33 -9.72 -2.64 -7.19
C PHE A 33 -9.37 -1.55 -8.20
N THR A 34 -10.37 -0.96 -8.88
CA THR A 34 -10.11 0.05 -9.91
C THR A 34 -9.30 1.25 -9.39
N THR A 35 -9.60 1.71 -8.18
CA THR A 35 -8.89 2.84 -7.56
C THR A 35 -7.43 2.48 -7.29
N ILE A 36 -7.21 1.32 -6.69
CA ILE A 36 -5.87 0.83 -6.35
C ILE A 36 -5.05 0.56 -7.61
N SER A 37 -5.60 -0.17 -8.57
CA SER A 37 -4.90 -0.53 -9.82
C SER A 37 -4.44 0.72 -10.56
N ARG A 38 -5.31 1.73 -10.64
CA ARG A 38 -4.95 3.03 -11.22
C ARG A 38 -3.81 3.70 -10.45
N GLY A 39 -3.89 3.73 -9.11
CA GLY A 39 -2.83 4.29 -8.26
C GLY A 39 -1.49 3.56 -8.39
N ILE A 40 -1.50 2.26 -8.68
CA ILE A 40 -0.29 1.46 -8.94
C ILE A 40 0.29 1.79 -10.33
N ILE A 41 -0.54 1.74 -11.38
CA ILE A 41 -0.11 1.91 -12.77
C ILE A 41 0.37 3.34 -13.04
N GLU A 42 -0.29 4.34 -12.45
CA GLU A 42 0.05 5.75 -12.65
C GLU A 42 1.22 6.23 -11.76
N ALA A 43 1.71 5.41 -10.83
CA ALA A 43 2.80 5.78 -9.93
C ALA A 43 4.11 5.97 -10.68
N ARG A 44 4.62 7.21 -10.67
CA ARG A 44 5.93 7.57 -11.27
C ARG A 44 7.08 7.56 -10.27
N GLU A 45 6.75 7.58 -8.98
CA GLU A 45 7.70 7.63 -7.88
C GLU A 45 7.32 6.59 -6.82
N SER A 46 8.25 6.34 -5.90
CA SER A 46 7.99 5.52 -4.72
C SER A 46 6.87 6.14 -3.89
N GLN A 47 5.78 5.41 -3.68
CA GLN A 47 4.65 5.90 -2.87
C GLN A 47 3.94 4.78 -2.13
N GLU A 48 3.23 5.13 -1.05
CA GLU A 48 2.38 4.22 -0.30
C GLU A 48 0.89 4.60 -0.48
N LEU A 49 0.07 3.63 -0.87
CA LEU A 49 -1.39 3.75 -0.85
C LEU A 49 -1.95 3.06 0.38
N ILE A 50 -2.88 3.72 1.07
CA ILE A 50 -3.50 3.19 2.28
C ILE A 50 -5.02 3.30 2.15
N ALA A 51 -5.67 2.15 2.20
CA ALA A 51 -7.12 2.04 2.26
C ALA A 51 -7.54 1.52 3.65
N GLU A 52 -8.51 2.16 4.28
CA GLU A 52 -9.01 1.84 5.63
C GLU A 52 -10.50 1.47 5.61
N ASP A 53 -11.06 0.87 6.66
CA ASP A 53 -12.49 0.50 6.72
C ASP A 53 -13.02 -0.40 5.58
N ILE A 54 -12.15 -1.21 4.98
CA ILE A 54 -12.51 -2.15 3.91
C ILE A 54 -13.28 -3.35 4.46
N ASP A 55 -14.40 -3.70 3.85
CA ASP A 55 -15.10 -4.95 4.17
C ASP A 55 -14.18 -6.18 3.93
N PRO A 56 -14.11 -7.15 4.85
CA PRO A 56 -13.28 -8.34 4.72
C PRO A 56 -13.39 -9.08 3.38
N SER A 57 -14.60 -9.23 2.86
CA SER A 57 -14.86 -9.93 1.60
C SER A 57 -14.40 -9.11 0.41
N ASP A 58 -14.67 -7.80 0.42
CA ASP A 58 -14.24 -6.89 -0.64
C ASP A 58 -12.70 -6.77 -0.67
N GLY A 59 -12.06 -6.72 0.50
CA GLY A 59 -10.62 -6.66 0.62
C GLY A 59 -9.94 -7.92 0.10
N PHE A 60 -10.47 -9.10 0.44
CA PHE A 60 -9.98 -10.37 -0.09
C PHE A 60 -10.12 -10.46 -1.62
N ASN A 61 -11.32 -10.19 -2.14
CA ASN A 61 -11.59 -10.22 -3.58
C ASN A 61 -10.70 -9.23 -4.35
N SER A 62 -10.44 -8.06 -3.76
CA SER A 62 -9.56 -7.05 -4.34
C SER A 62 -8.12 -7.54 -4.40
N VAL A 63 -7.58 -8.10 -3.30
CA VAL A 63 -6.19 -8.63 -3.29
C VAL A 63 -6.01 -9.73 -4.32
N SER A 64 -6.95 -10.69 -4.40
CA SER A 64 -6.91 -11.75 -5.42
C SER A 64 -6.93 -11.17 -6.84
N SER A 65 -7.79 -10.18 -7.09
CA SER A 65 -7.86 -9.54 -8.41
C SER A 65 -6.59 -8.77 -8.77
N LEU A 66 -5.91 -8.16 -7.79
CA LEU A 66 -4.64 -7.47 -8.00
C LEU A 66 -3.53 -8.46 -8.40
N ASP A 67 -3.49 -9.63 -7.76
CA ASP A 67 -2.53 -10.71 -8.05
C ASP A 67 -2.72 -11.29 -9.47
N ASP A 68 -3.97 -11.43 -9.91
CA ASP A 68 -4.32 -11.91 -11.26
C ASP A 68 -4.08 -10.88 -12.39
N THR A 69 -3.75 -9.63 -12.05
CA THR A 69 -3.62 -8.55 -13.05
C THR A 69 -2.17 -8.38 -13.52
N GLY A 70 -1.87 -8.84 -14.73
CA GLY A 70 -0.51 -8.80 -15.28
C GLY A 70 0.14 -7.41 -15.40
N GLU A 71 -0.63 -6.31 -15.52
CA GLU A 71 -0.07 -4.95 -15.47
C GLU A 71 0.44 -4.59 -14.06
N ILE A 72 -0.25 -5.08 -13.03
CA ILE A 72 0.09 -4.85 -11.63
C ILE A 72 1.28 -5.72 -11.25
N GLU A 73 1.31 -6.97 -11.70
CA GLU A 73 2.46 -7.88 -11.54
C GLU A 73 3.75 -7.24 -12.08
N ARG A 74 3.71 -6.58 -13.24
CA ARG A 74 4.86 -5.88 -13.84
C ARG A 74 5.41 -4.74 -12.98
N VAL A 75 4.55 -4.04 -12.23
CA VAL A 75 4.95 -2.99 -11.29
C VAL A 75 5.45 -3.59 -9.97
N ASN A 76 5.09 -4.85 -9.68
CA ASN A 76 5.48 -5.61 -8.50
C ASN A 76 5.27 -4.84 -7.17
N PRO A 77 4.05 -4.30 -6.92
CA PRO A 77 3.77 -3.60 -5.67
C PRO A 77 3.72 -4.57 -4.49
N ARG A 78 4.13 -4.11 -3.31
CA ARG A 78 4.01 -4.89 -2.09
C ARG A 78 2.64 -4.62 -1.46
N VAL A 79 1.73 -5.58 -1.60
CA VAL A 79 0.36 -5.51 -1.05
C VAL A 79 0.30 -6.21 0.30
N HIS A 80 -0.27 -5.54 1.30
CA HIS A 80 -0.55 -6.10 2.62
C HIS A 80 -1.96 -5.74 3.05
N TYR A 81 -2.82 -6.76 3.20
CA TYR A 81 -4.18 -6.59 3.70
C TYR A 81 -4.36 -7.28 5.05
N ASN A 82 -4.95 -6.55 6.00
CA ASN A 82 -5.34 -7.08 7.30
C ASN A 82 -6.85 -6.90 7.49
N SER A 83 -7.58 -8.01 7.44
CA SER A 83 -9.04 -8.04 7.59
C SER A 83 -9.52 -7.69 9.01
N LYS A 84 -8.71 -7.94 10.05
CA LYS A 84 -9.05 -7.58 11.43
C LYS A 84 -9.00 -6.07 11.64
N THR A 85 -8.00 -5.40 11.06
CA THR A 85 -7.89 -3.93 11.12
C THR A 85 -8.57 -3.24 9.94
N ARG A 86 -9.16 -4.01 9.00
CA ARG A 86 -9.81 -3.53 7.78
C ARG A 86 -8.95 -2.57 6.96
N ARG A 87 -7.64 -2.84 6.91
CA ARG A 87 -6.64 -1.92 6.33
C ARG A 87 -5.82 -2.63 5.28
N MET A 88 -5.71 -2.01 4.11
CA MET A 88 -4.81 -2.41 3.04
C MET A 88 -3.72 -1.36 2.88
N ARG A 89 -2.47 -1.82 2.82
CA ARG A 89 -1.28 -1.00 2.55
C ARG A 89 -0.63 -1.53 1.29
N ILE A 90 -0.30 -0.62 0.38
CA ILE A 90 0.32 -0.97 -0.89
C ILE A 90 1.53 -0.07 -1.06
N LEU A 91 2.71 -0.67 -1.05
CA LEU A 91 3.95 0.04 -1.30
C LEU A 91 4.34 -0.16 -2.76
N ILE A 92 4.40 0.93 -3.50
CA ILE A 92 4.78 0.95 -4.91
C ILE A 92 6.21 1.49 -4.98
N MET A 93 7.11 0.70 -5.53
CA MET A 93 8.51 1.06 -5.77
C MET A 93 8.76 0.91 -7.27
N PRO A 94 8.50 1.95 -8.09
CA PRO A 94 8.72 1.83 -9.52
C PRO A 94 10.19 1.46 -9.78
N THR A 95 10.43 0.26 -10.28
CA THR A 95 11.74 -0.11 -10.80
C THR A 95 11.92 0.62 -12.11
N GLN A 96 12.58 1.78 -12.11
CA GLN A 96 13.04 2.41 -13.34
C GLN A 96 14.00 1.44 -14.05
N MET A 97 13.51 0.71 -15.06
CA MET A 97 14.36 0.19 -16.13
C MET A 97 14.07 0.99 -17.39
N HIS A 98 14.54 2.24 -17.40
CA HIS A 98 14.79 2.92 -18.67
C HIS A 98 16.23 2.61 -19.07
N ILE A 99 16.43 1.53 -19.82
CA ILE A 99 17.58 1.46 -20.72
C ILE A 99 17.02 1.91 -22.07
N PRO A 100 17.12 3.20 -22.43
CA PRO A 100 16.83 3.59 -23.80
C PRO A 100 17.89 2.92 -24.67
N TYR A 101 17.48 1.90 -25.42
CA TYR A 101 18.27 1.44 -26.54
C TYR A 101 18.20 2.56 -27.60
N GLN A 102 19.32 3.24 -27.81
CA GLN A 102 19.44 4.25 -28.86
C GLN A 102 20.38 3.67 -29.93
N PRO A 103 19.89 3.37 -31.16
CA PRO A 103 20.73 2.88 -32.25
C PRO A 103 21.69 3.94 -32.78
#